data_AF-A0A953XEM6-F1
#
_entry.id   AF-A0A953XEM6-F1
#
_cell.length_a   1.000
_cell.length_b   1.000
_cell.length_c   1.000
_cell.angle_alpha   90.00
_cell.angle_beta   90.00
_cell.angle_gamma   90.00
#
_symmetry.space_group_name_H-M   'P 1'
#
loop_
_entity.id
_entity.type
_entity.pdbx_description
1 polymer ?
#
loop_
_entity_poly.entity_id
_entity_poly.type
_entity_poly.pdbx_seq_one_letter_code
_entity_poly.pdbx_strand_id
1 'polypeptide(L)'
;MPFIQHTDADRAAMLEAIGVKSIDDLYVDIPADIRVKEDGDKVKMNPSMGELEVTRHINALLAKTKNANDFAFFRGAGIYNHHVSTLTDHIALYDGNFITAYTPYQPECSQGTLT
;
A
#
# COMPACT_ATOMS: atom_id res chain seq x y z
N MET A 1 -8.16 -10.00 -1.73
CA MET A 1 -6.98 -10.91 -1.67
C MET A 1 -6.26 -10.61 -0.38
N PRO A 2 -5.85 -11.61 0.43
CA PRO A 2 -5.07 -11.32 1.64
C PRO A 2 -3.77 -10.62 1.22
N PHE A 3 -3.27 -9.69 2.03
CA PHE A 3 -2.01 -8.99 1.72
C PHE A 3 -0.82 -9.96 1.81
N ILE A 4 -0.81 -10.81 2.83
CA ILE A 4 0.16 -11.88 3.01
C ILE A 4 -0.36 -13.13 2.32
N GLN A 5 0.37 -13.64 1.32
CA GLN A 5 -0.04 -14.81 0.53
C GLN A 5 0.30 -16.14 1.21
N HIS A 6 1.32 -16.16 2.08
CA HIS A 6 1.80 -17.39 2.71
C HIS A 6 0.83 -17.91 3.76
N THR A 7 0.50 -19.19 3.67
CA THR A 7 -0.25 -19.93 4.69
C THR A 7 0.66 -20.30 5.86
N ASP A 8 0.07 -20.80 6.96
CA ASP A 8 0.86 -21.38 8.06
C ASP A 8 1.72 -22.56 7.62
N ALA A 9 1.22 -23.37 6.67
CA ALA A 9 1.96 -24.49 6.10
C ALA A 9 3.16 -24.02 5.28
N ASP A 10 2.99 -22.97 4.44
CA ASP A 10 4.10 -22.38 3.69
C ASP A 10 5.17 -21.82 4.64
N ARG A 11 4.74 -21.13 5.72
CA ARG A 11 5.66 -20.63 6.74
C ARG A 11 6.44 -21.75 7.42
N ALA A 12 5.77 -22.83 7.81
CA ALA A 12 6.43 -23.98 8.45
C ALA A 12 7.47 -24.62 7.51
N ALA A 13 7.12 -24.84 6.25
CA ALA A 13 8.03 -25.40 5.25
C ALA A 13 9.24 -24.50 4.99
N MET A 14 9.04 -23.18 4.93
CA MET A 14 10.14 -22.21 4.76
C MET A 14 11.09 -22.20 5.97
N LEU A 15 10.56 -22.24 7.21
CA LEU A 15 11.37 -22.27 8.43
C LEU A 15 12.18 -23.58 8.52
N GLU A 16 11.57 -24.72 8.18
CA GLU A 16 12.26 -26.02 8.12
C GLU A 16 13.39 -26.00 7.08
N ALA A 17 13.14 -25.46 5.88
CA ALA A 17 14.12 -25.40 4.80
C ALA A 17 15.39 -24.60 5.18
N ILE A 18 15.25 -23.56 5.99
CA ILE A 18 16.38 -22.74 6.47
C ILE A 18 16.89 -23.17 7.86
N GLY A 19 16.31 -24.20 8.47
CA GLY A 19 16.78 -24.82 9.72
C GLY A 19 16.51 -24.02 11.00
N VAL A 20 15.53 -23.12 11.00
CA VAL A 20 15.15 -22.33 12.20
C VAL A 20 13.83 -22.81 12.77
N LYS A 21 13.56 -22.50 14.05
CA LYS A 21 12.38 -23.02 14.77
C LYS A 21 11.22 -22.03 14.79
N SER A 22 11.51 -20.74 14.66
CA SER A 22 10.53 -19.67 14.73
C SER A 22 10.92 -18.47 13.88
N ILE A 23 9.97 -17.58 13.63
CA ILE A 23 10.25 -16.28 13.00
C ILE A 23 11.20 -15.44 13.86
N ASP A 24 11.14 -15.56 15.19
CA ASP A 24 12.00 -14.80 16.09
C ASP A 24 13.50 -15.13 15.94
N ASP A 25 13.81 -16.35 15.50
CA ASP A 25 15.17 -16.78 15.17
C ASP A 25 15.74 -16.00 13.96
N LEU A 26 14.90 -15.38 13.12
CA LEU A 26 15.32 -14.56 11.98
C LEU A 26 15.73 -13.14 12.38
N TYR A 27 15.42 -12.71 13.61
CA TYR A 27 15.69 -11.36 14.07
C TYR A 27 16.97 -11.23 14.91
N VAL A 28 17.77 -12.30 15.05
CA VAL A 28 18.97 -12.34 15.92
C VAL A 28 19.98 -11.22 15.69
N ASP A 29 20.07 -10.70 14.46
CA ASP A 29 20.97 -9.59 14.09
C ASP A 29 20.50 -8.23 14.62
N ILE A 30 19.26 -8.12 15.10
CA ILE A 30 18.71 -6.91 15.73
C ILE A 30 18.93 -7.02 17.24
N PRO A 31 19.76 -6.16 17.86
CA PRO A 31 19.98 -6.16 19.30
C PRO A 31 18.68 -6.08 20.10
N ALA A 32 18.54 -6.90 21.14
CA ALA A 32 17.28 -7.03 21.88
C ALA A 32 16.88 -5.75 22.64
N ASP A 33 17.85 -4.89 22.96
CA ASP A 33 17.65 -3.62 23.65
C ASP A 33 17.00 -2.54 22.78
N ILE A 34 17.13 -2.63 21.45
CA ILE A 34 16.49 -1.72 20.49
C ILE A 34 15.20 -2.27 19.87
N ARG A 35 14.82 -3.52 20.19
CA ARG A 35 13.55 -4.10 19.74
C ARG A 35 12.39 -3.48 20.50
N VAL A 36 11.25 -3.32 19.81
CA VAL A 36 9.99 -2.89 20.41
C VAL A 36 9.57 -3.89 21.50
N LYS A 37 9.43 -3.40 22.74
CA LYS A 37 9.04 -4.23 23.89
C LYS A 37 7.52 -4.32 24.01
N GLU A 38 7.02 -5.51 24.36
CA GLU A 38 5.57 -5.79 24.43
C GLU A 38 4.82 -4.89 25.42
N ASP A 39 5.51 -4.40 26.45
CA ASP A 39 4.93 -3.68 27.59
C ASP A 39 4.99 -2.14 27.50
N GLY A 40 5.67 -1.57 26.51
CA GLY A 40 5.97 -0.13 26.52
C GLY A 40 6.03 0.58 25.16
N ASP A 41 6.41 -0.14 24.11
CA ASP A 41 6.74 0.46 22.80
C ASP A 41 5.80 0.02 21.69
N LYS A 42 4.67 -0.61 22.01
CA LYS A 42 3.66 -0.93 21.00
C LYS A 42 3.21 0.37 20.34
N VAL A 43 3.45 0.46 19.04
CA VAL A 43 2.95 1.56 18.20
C VAL A 43 1.45 1.67 18.48
N LYS A 44 1.02 2.79 19.06
CA LYS A 44 -0.39 3.04 19.37
C LYS A 44 -1.16 3.13 18.07
N MET A 45 -1.79 2.03 17.68
CA MET A 45 -2.59 1.92 16.47
C MET A 45 -4.04 1.69 16.84
N ASN A 46 -4.94 2.24 16.03
CA ASN A 46 -6.35 1.90 16.10
C ASN A 46 -6.55 0.41 15.78
N PRO A 47 -7.65 -0.21 16.25
CA PRO A 47 -7.99 -1.58 15.88
C PRO A 47 -8.02 -1.75 14.36
N SER A 48 -7.62 -2.94 13.89
CA SER A 48 -7.75 -3.31 12.49
C SER A 48 -9.21 -3.23 12.03
N MET A 49 -9.42 -2.72 10.83
CA MET A 49 -10.73 -2.65 10.19
C MET A 49 -10.76 -3.62 8.99
N GLY A 50 -11.91 -4.25 8.75
CA GLY A 50 -12.14 -5.00 7.52
C GLY A 50 -12.20 -4.07 6.29
N GLU A 51 -12.01 -4.62 5.10
CA GLU A 51 -11.96 -3.84 3.84
C GLU A 51 -13.18 -2.93 3.63
N LEU A 52 -14.38 -3.45 3.92
CA LEU A 52 -15.62 -2.68 3.82
C LEU A 52 -15.71 -1.57 4.87
N GLU A 53 -15.20 -1.83 6.08
CA GLU A 53 -15.17 -0.85 7.17
C GLU A 53 -14.21 0.29 6.85
N VAL A 54 -13.02 -0.03 6.32
CA VAL A 54 -12.05 0.96 5.84
C VAL A 54 -12.67 1.84 4.76
N THR A 55 -13.30 1.24 3.75
CA THR A 55 -13.96 1.98 2.67
C THR A 55 -15.01 2.96 3.21
N ARG A 56 -15.87 2.50 4.13
CA ARG A 56 -16.88 3.35 4.78
C ARG A 56 -16.26 4.46 5.61
N HIS A 57 -15.21 4.15 6.37
CA HIS A 57 -14.52 5.12 7.21
C HIS A 57 -13.90 6.25 6.38
N ILE A 58 -13.19 5.91 5.30
CA ILE A 58 -12.59 6.90 4.40
C ILE A 58 -13.66 7.76 3.73
N ASN A 59 -14.74 7.16 3.22
CA ASN A 59 -15.85 7.92 2.62
C ASN A 59 -16.49 8.90 3.62
N ALA A 60 -16.66 8.51 4.88
CA ALA A 60 -17.18 9.38 5.92
C ALA A 60 -16.23 10.54 6.27
N LEU A 61 -14.92 10.35 6.16
CA LEU A 61 -13.94 11.43 6.32
C LEU A 61 -13.98 12.40 5.13
N LEU A 62 -14.00 11.88 3.90
CA LEU A 62 -14.05 12.69 2.68
C LEU A 62 -15.30 13.57 2.62
N ALA A 63 -16.44 13.07 3.10
CA ALA A 63 -17.70 13.81 3.18
C ALA A 63 -17.65 15.07 4.07
N LYS A 64 -16.62 15.24 4.91
CA LYS A 64 -16.41 16.45 5.72
C LYS A 64 -15.72 17.57 4.95
N THR A 65 -15.26 17.30 3.73
CA THR A 65 -14.55 18.26 2.88
C THR A 65 -15.35 18.54 1.61
N LYS A 66 -15.12 19.71 0.99
CA LYS A 66 -15.67 20.01 -0.35
C LYS A 66 -14.66 19.59 -1.40
N ASN A 67 -15.11 18.85 -2.39
CA ASN A 67 -14.29 18.40 -3.51
C ASN A 67 -14.26 19.45 -4.64
N ALA A 68 -13.38 19.24 -5.63
CA ALA A 68 -13.20 20.10 -6.79
C ALA A 68 -14.42 20.17 -7.75
N ASN A 69 -15.36 19.24 -7.64
CA ASN A 69 -16.60 19.16 -8.41
C ASN A 69 -17.79 19.84 -7.71
N ASP A 70 -17.70 20.12 -6.40
CA ASP A 70 -18.79 20.70 -5.62
C ASP A 70 -18.95 22.21 -5.88
N PHE A 71 -17.91 22.90 -6.37
CA PHE A 71 -17.93 24.34 -6.64
C PHE A 71 -16.84 24.74 -7.64
N ALA A 72 -17.04 25.87 -8.33
CA ALA A 72 -16.03 26.44 -9.20
C ALA A 72 -14.93 27.14 -8.39
N PHE A 73 -13.66 26.87 -8.71
CA PHE A 73 -12.50 27.52 -8.10
C PHE A 73 -11.57 28.12 -9.16
N PHE A 74 -11.18 29.39 -8.97
CA PHE A 74 -10.40 30.17 -9.94
C PHE A 74 -9.16 30.83 -9.32
N ARG A 75 -8.64 30.28 -8.23
CA ARG A 75 -7.47 30.85 -7.52
C ARG A 75 -6.15 30.71 -8.28
N GLY A 76 -6.05 29.75 -9.20
CA GLY A 76 -4.84 29.52 -10.00
C GLY A 76 -3.64 29.06 -9.17
N ALA A 77 -2.47 29.68 -9.39
CA ALA A 77 -1.18 29.35 -8.76
C ALA A 77 -0.62 27.96 -9.10
N GLY A 78 -0.80 27.53 -10.36
CA GLY A 78 -0.26 26.26 -10.87
C GLY A 78 -1.22 25.08 -10.76
N ILE A 79 -2.39 25.25 -10.13
CA ILE A 79 -3.44 24.23 -10.05
C ILE A 79 -4.70 24.77 -10.71
N TYR A 80 -5.19 24.06 -11.72
CA TYR A 80 -6.35 24.47 -12.51
C TYR A 80 -7.30 23.29 -12.70
N ASN A 81 -8.60 23.56 -12.53
CA ASN A 81 -9.61 22.54 -12.83
C ASN A 81 -9.62 22.26 -14.33
N HIS A 82 -9.58 20.98 -14.70
CA HIS A 82 -9.60 20.56 -16.10
C HIS A 82 -10.30 19.21 -16.23
N HIS A 83 -10.78 18.92 -17.42
CA HIS A 83 -11.42 17.64 -17.71
C HIS A 83 -10.37 16.52 -17.73
N VAL A 84 -10.59 15.49 -16.92
CA VAL A 84 -9.85 14.22 -16.97
C VAL A 84 -10.70 13.22 -17.75
N SER A 85 -10.13 12.64 -18.82
CA SER A 85 -10.84 11.68 -19.66
C SER A 85 -10.99 10.33 -18.96
N THR A 86 -12.05 9.60 -19.28
CA THR A 86 -12.30 8.25 -18.73
C THR A 86 -11.17 7.25 -19.03
N LEU A 87 -10.43 7.45 -20.14
CA LEU A 87 -9.26 6.65 -20.46
C LEU A 87 -8.13 6.83 -19.43
N THR A 88 -8.01 8.02 -18.85
CA THR A 88 -7.01 8.29 -17.81
C THR A 88 -7.31 7.46 -16.57
N ASP A 89 -8.58 7.41 -16.16
CA ASP A 89 -9.03 6.57 -15.03
C ASP A 89 -8.79 5.08 -15.32
N HIS A 90 -9.01 4.63 -16.56
CA HIS A 90 -8.69 3.26 -16.96
C HIS A 90 -7.23 2.89 -16.69
N ILE A 91 -6.29 3.73 -17.15
CA ILE A 91 -4.87 3.49 -16.98
C ILE A 91 -4.44 3.63 -15.51
N ALA A 92 -4.93 4.66 -14.81
CA ALA A 92 -4.46 5.00 -13.47
C ALA A 92 -5.08 4.14 -12.35
N LEU A 93 -6.31 3.63 -12.53
CA LEU A 93 -7.06 2.96 -11.46
C LEU A 93 -7.26 1.47 -11.71
N TYR A 94 -7.39 1.06 -12.98
CA TYR A 94 -7.85 -0.29 -13.32
C TYR A 94 -6.76 -1.16 -13.96
N ASP A 95 -5.80 -0.56 -14.67
CA ASP A 95 -4.69 -1.31 -15.26
C ASP A 95 -3.50 -1.41 -14.30
N GLY A 96 -3.47 -2.51 -13.55
CA GLY A 96 -2.39 -2.82 -12.60
C GLY A 96 -1.00 -2.83 -13.23
N ASN A 97 -0.87 -3.04 -14.55
CA ASN A 97 0.43 -3.09 -15.23
C ASN A 97 1.15 -1.74 -15.24
N PHE A 98 0.39 -0.63 -15.27
CA PHE A 98 0.97 0.72 -15.31
C PHE A 98 1.35 1.24 -13.92
N ILE A 99 0.70 0.76 -12.86
CA ILE A 99 0.85 1.31 -11.51
C ILE A 99 1.64 0.42 -10.54
N THR A 100 1.90 -0.84 -10.91
CA THR A 100 2.71 -1.76 -10.08
C THR A 100 4.15 -1.94 -10.59
N ALA A 101 4.42 -1.61 -11.85
CA ALA A 101 5.77 -1.61 -12.40
C ALA A 101 6.64 -0.52 -11.75
N TYR A 102 7.94 -0.80 -11.60
CA TYR A 102 8.92 0.16 -11.09
C TYR A 102 9.79 0.73 -12.21
N THR A 103 10.92 1.37 -11.87
CA THR A 103 11.88 1.89 -12.83
C THR A 103 12.21 0.83 -13.91
N PRO A 104 12.13 1.17 -15.21
CA PRO A 104 12.24 0.21 -16.31
C PRO A 104 13.70 -0.20 -16.57
N TYR A 105 14.36 -0.83 -15.58
CA TYR A 105 15.73 -1.33 -15.70
C TYR A 105 15.89 -2.49 -16.70
N GLN A 106 14.78 -3.14 -17.10
CA GLN A 106 14.76 -4.22 -18.08
C GLN A 106 14.05 -3.72 -19.35
N PRO A 107 14.77 -3.01 -20.25
CA PRO A 107 14.16 -2.33 -21.39
C PRO A 107 13.38 -3.29 -22.30
N GLU A 108 13.86 -4.52 -22.52
CA GLU A 108 13.21 -5.54 -23.35
C GLU A 108 11.80 -5.90 -22.86
N CYS A 109 11.55 -5.75 -21.55
CA CYS A 109 10.28 -6.05 -20.90
C CYS A 109 9.49 -4.79 -20.50
N SER A 110 9.96 -3.60 -20.84
CA SER A 110 9.38 -2.33 -20.35
C SER A 110 9.18 -1.28 -21.44
N GLN A 111 9.17 -1.67 -22.72
CA GLN A 111 9.01 -0.75 -23.86
C GLN A 111 7.75 0.13 -23.78
N GLY A 112 6.69 -0.31 -23.10
CA GLY A 112 5.45 0.46 -22.95
C GLY A 112 5.54 1.66 -21.99
N THR A 113 6.53 1.70 -21.09
CA THR A 113 6.71 2.77 -20.09
C THR A 113 8.08 3.45 -20.17
N LEU A 114 8.94 3.03 -21.10
CA LEU A 114 10.28 3.57 -21.29
C LEU A 114 10.20 5.00 -21.86
N THR A 115 10.79 5.97 -21.16
CA THR A 115 10.89 7.38 -21.58
C THR A 115 12.33 7.84 -21.66
#